data_AF-A0A831PGY9-F1
#
_entry.id   AF-A0A831PGY9-F1
#
_cell.length_a   1.000
_cell.length_b   1.000
_cell.length_c   1.000
_cell.angle_alpha   90.00
_cell.angle_beta   90.00
_cell.angle_gamma   90.00
#
_symmetry.space_group_name_H-M   'P 1'
#
loop_
_entity.id
_entity.type
_entity.pdbx_description
1 polymer ?
#
loop_
_entity_poly.entity_id
_entity_poly.type
_entity_poly.pdbx_seq_one_letter_code
_entity_poly.pdbx_strand_id
1 'polypeptide(L)'
;MALIATLDTGFGAWNPVIWIVTMMVALVIAWLIRSRGESVQPPGTEAGKPYLSGNDIPYPEETHVAASNLYWGFTDAMKRYYGRAVPLHTGILTDYVLWYIGVLALAIIMAGVL
;
A
#
# COMPACT_ATOMS: atom_id res chain seq x y z
N MET A 1 7.70 -11.64 -27.50
CA MET A 1 6.34 -11.72 -28.08
C MET A 1 5.22 -11.33 -27.11
N ALA A 2 5.36 -11.51 -25.79
CA ALA A 2 4.33 -11.12 -24.81
C ALA A 2 4.13 -9.59 -24.64
N LEU A 3 5.17 -8.77 -24.88
CA LEU A 3 5.14 -7.33 -24.60
C LEU A 3 4.14 -6.52 -25.46
N ILE A 4 3.72 -7.06 -26.61
CA ILE A 4 2.80 -6.40 -27.56
C ILE A 4 1.41 -7.06 -27.57
N ALA A 5 1.23 -8.14 -26.81
CA ALA A 5 -0.03 -8.86 -26.78
C ALA A 5 -1.08 -8.07 -26.00
N THR A 6 -2.28 -7.97 -26.57
CA THR A 6 -3.45 -7.43 -25.87
C THR A 6 -4.05 -8.55 -25.01
N LEU A 7 -4.13 -8.33 -23.71
CA LEU A 7 -4.79 -9.22 -22.77
C LEU A 7 -6.29 -8.89 -22.73
N ASP A 8 -7.14 -9.83 -23.10
CA ASP A 8 -8.58 -9.71 -22.87
C ASP A 8 -8.91 -10.25 -21.47
N THR A 9 -9.56 -9.43 -20.65
CA THR A 9 -9.86 -9.72 -19.25
C THR A 9 -11.34 -10.06 -19.03
N GLY A 10 -12.17 -10.03 -20.07
CA GLY A 10 -13.64 -10.17 -19.96
C GLY A 10 -14.35 -8.90 -19.46
N PHE A 11 -13.61 -7.93 -18.92
CA PHE A 11 -14.08 -6.59 -18.59
C PHE A 11 -13.45 -5.50 -19.48
N GLY A 12 -12.62 -5.90 -20.44
CA GLY A 12 -11.92 -5.02 -21.35
C GLY A 12 -10.57 -5.56 -21.81
N ALA A 13 -9.93 -4.80 -22.69
CA ALA A 13 -8.63 -5.11 -23.27
C ALA A 13 -7.51 -4.34 -22.56
N TRP A 14 -6.39 -5.03 -22.27
CA TRP A 14 -5.20 -4.44 -21.65
C TRP A 14 -3.99 -4.65 -22.57
N ASN A 15 -3.51 -3.56 -23.17
CA ASN A 15 -2.29 -3.57 -23.98
C ASN A 15 -1.22 -2.68 -23.33
N PRO A 16 -0.10 -3.25 -22.85
CA PRO A 16 0.91 -2.48 -22.13
C PRO A 16 1.57 -1.40 -22.98
N VAL A 17 1.74 -1.63 -24.29
CA VAL A 17 2.32 -0.61 -25.19
C VAL A 17 1.40 0.58 -25.32
N ILE A 18 0.10 0.35 -25.50
CA ILE A 18 -0.90 1.43 -25.58
C ILE A 18 -0.87 2.25 -24.29
N TRP A 19 -0.87 1.61 -23.12
CA TRP A 19 -0.81 2.32 -21.83
C TRP A 19 0.45 3.18 -21.66
N ILE A 20 1.61 2.66 -22.04
CA ILE A 20 2.87 3.43 -21.98
C ILE A 20 2.81 4.64 -22.91
N VAL A 21 2.35 4.46 -24.14
CA VAL A 21 2.23 5.55 -25.12
C VAL A 21 1.23 6.60 -24.64
N THR A 22 0.05 6.19 -24.16
CA THR A 22 -0.96 7.10 -23.62
C THR A 22 -0.43 7.88 -22.41
N MET A 23 0.28 7.22 -21.48
CA MET A 23 0.91 7.88 -20.34
C MET A 23 1.95 8.91 -20.79
N MET A 24 2.79 8.56 -21.76
CA MET A 24 3.79 9.47 -22.31
C MET A 24 3.15 10.71 -22.94
N VAL A 25 2.09 10.53 -23.73
CA VAL A 25 1.33 11.64 -24.32
C VAL A 25 0.72 12.53 -23.23
N ALA A 26 0.10 11.93 -22.21
CA ALA A 26 -0.48 12.68 -21.09
C ALA A 26 0.58 13.50 -20.33
N LEU A 27 1.77 12.93 -20.09
CA LEU A 27 2.89 13.63 -19.46
C LEU A 27 3.41 14.78 -20.32
N VAL A 28 3.51 14.60 -21.65
CA VAL A 28 3.89 15.68 -22.57
C VAL A 28 2.86 16.81 -22.53
N ILE A 29 1.57 16.49 -22.57
CA ILE A 29 0.50 17.50 -22.46
C ILE A 29 0.58 18.23 -21.11
N ALA A 30 0.72 17.50 -20.00
CA ALA A 30 0.86 18.08 -18.68
C ALA A 30 2.10 18.99 -18.57
N TRP A 31 3.22 18.56 -19.16
CA TRP A 31 4.44 19.35 -19.23
C TRP A 31 4.26 20.62 -20.06
N LEU A 32 3.60 20.53 -21.22
CA LEU A 32 3.30 21.69 -22.07
C LEU A 32 2.43 22.71 -21.32
N ILE A 33 1.39 22.24 -20.62
CA ILE A 33 0.54 23.11 -19.79
C ILE A 33 1.38 23.76 -18.68
N ARG A 34 2.15 22.97 -17.93
CA ARG A 34 3.03 23.47 -16.86
C ARG A 34 4.06 24.48 -17.36
N SER A 35 4.66 24.24 -18.53
CA SER A 35 5.68 25.10 -19.14
C SER A 35 5.16 26.48 -19.55
N ARG A 36 3.84 26.63 -19.70
CA ARG A 36 3.18 27.91 -19.98
C ARG A 36 2.61 28.59 -18.74
N GLY A 37 2.69 27.94 -17.57
CA GLY A 37 2.29 28.54 -16.30
C GLY A 37 3.35 29.50 -15.76
N GLU A 38 2.92 30.46 -14.95
CA GLU A 38 3.81 31.36 -14.22
C GLU A 38 4.61 30.55 -13.18
N SER A 39 5.94 30.60 -13.24
CA SER A 39 6.81 29.80 -12.35
C SER A 39 6.97 30.37 -10.95
N VAL A 40 6.46 31.58 -10.72
CA VAL A 40 6.81 32.37 -9.54
C VAL A 40 5.84 32.10 -8.41
N GLN A 41 6.26 31.22 -7.51
CA GLN A 41 5.82 31.27 -6.14
C GLN A 41 7.02 31.67 -5.29
N PRO A 42 7.10 32.93 -4.83
CA PRO A 42 8.28 33.39 -4.12
C PRO A 42 8.46 32.57 -2.82
N PRO A 43 9.65 32.01 -2.58
CA PRO A 43 9.93 31.29 -1.35
C PRO A 43 9.69 32.21 -0.14
N GLY A 44 9.01 31.71 0.88
CA GLY A 44 8.66 32.48 2.08
C GLY A 44 7.36 33.29 2.00
N THR A 45 6.57 33.15 0.93
CA THR A 45 5.20 33.72 0.88
C THR A 45 4.18 32.83 1.60
N GLU A 46 3.08 33.43 2.07
CA GLU A 46 1.93 32.70 2.66
C GLU A 46 1.39 31.61 1.71
N ALA A 47 1.53 31.80 0.39
CA ALA A 47 1.13 30.80 -0.59
C ALA A 47 1.89 29.47 -0.43
N GLY A 48 3.13 29.51 0.08
CA GLY A 48 3.95 28.32 0.32
C GLY A 48 3.63 27.59 1.62
N LYS A 49 2.77 28.16 2.47
CA LYS A 49 2.31 27.53 3.71
C LYS A 49 1.11 26.61 3.44
N PRO A 50 0.95 25.52 4.19
CA PRO A 50 -0.27 24.72 4.16
C PRO A 50 -1.51 25.59 4.43
N TYR A 51 -2.58 25.36 3.66
CA TYR A 51 -3.83 26.08 3.86
C TYR A 51 -4.52 25.59 5.15
N LEU A 52 -4.58 26.45 6.17
CA LEU A 52 -5.23 26.20 7.47
C LEU A 52 -6.44 27.10 7.70
N SER A 53 -7.23 27.35 6.64
CA SER A 53 -8.42 28.21 6.70
C SER A 53 -8.13 29.62 7.25
N GLY A 54 -6.93 30.15 6.99
CA GLY A 54 -6.49 31.46 7.46
C GLY A 54 -5.97 31.50 8.90
N ASN A 55 -5.87 30.37 9.59
CA ASN A 55 -5.22 30.30 10.90
C ASN A 55 -3.70 30.17 10.75
N ASP A 56 -2.96 30.68 11.74
CA ASP A 56 -1.54 30.41 11.88
C ASP A 56 -1.31 28.90 12.06
N ILE A 57 -0.18 28.41 11.56
CA ILE A 57 0.21 27.01 11.68
C ILE A 57 0.54 26.74 13.16
N PRO A 58 -0.27 25.96 13.91
CA PRO A 58 0.16 25.48 15.22
C PRO A 58 1.35 24.52 15.04
N TYR A 59 2.10 24.22 16.11
CA TYR A 59 3.27 23.33 15.99
C TYR A 59 2.93 22.05 15.19
N PRO A 60 3.85 21.51 14.36
CA PRO A 60 3.56 20.37 13.48
C PRO A 60 2.93 19.17 14.19
N GLU A 61 3.23 18.98 15.48
CA GLU A 61 2.62 17.97 16.35
C GLU A 61 1.11 18.15 16.63
N GLU A 62 0.57 19.36 16.49
CA GLU A 62 -0.83 19.70 16.76
C GLU A 62 -1.70 19.76 15.49
N THR A 63 -1.07 19.75 14.31
CA THR A 63 -1.77 19.97 13.03
C THR A 63 -2.43 18.70 12.47
N HIS A 64 -2.01 17.51 12.93
CA HIS A 64 -2.53 16.25 12.44
C HIS A 64 -2.72 15.22 13.56
N VAL A 65 -3.83 14.47 13.49
CA VAL A 65 -3.96 13.23 14.24
C VAL A 65 -2.95 12.24 13.66
N ALA A 66 -1.99 11.80 14.47
CA ALA A 66 -0.99 10.81 14.04
C ALA A 66 -1.68 9.57 13.43
N ALA A 67 -1.14 9.03 12.34
CA ALA A 67 -1.70 7.84 11.69
C ALA A 67 -1.83 6.65 12.65
N SER A 68 -0.97 6.58 13.67
CA SER A 68 -1.05 5.60 14.77
C SER A 68 -2.35 5.70 15.56
N ASN A 69 -2.90 6.91 15.74
CA ASN A 69 -4.17 7.13 16.44
C ASN A 69 -5.36 6.65 15.61
N LEU A 70 -5.29 6.73 14.28
CA LEU A 70 -6.36 6.29 13.39
C LEU A 70 -6.62 4.77 13.49
N TYR A 71 -5.54 4.00 13.64
CA TYR A 71 -5.61 2.53 13.75
C TYR A 71 -5.42 2.02 15.18
N TRP A 72 -5.41 2.90 16.18
CA TRP A 72 -5.17 2.50 17.56
C TRP A 72 -6.18 1.45 18.04
N GLY A 73 -7.47 1.67 17.81
CA GLY A 73 -8.51 0.71 18.23
C GLY A 73 -8.37 -0.66 17.57
N PHE A 74 -8.01 -0.70 16.29
CA PHE A 74 -7.77 -1.95 15.56
C PHE A 74 -6.51 -2.68 16.07
N THR A 75 -5.40 -1.95 16.21
CA THR A 75 -4.14 -2.52 16.68
C THR A 75 -4.24 -3.00 18.13
N ASP A 76 -4.93 -2.26 19.00
CA ASP A 76 -5.17 -2.61 20.39
C ASP A 76 -6.03 -3.88 20.52
N ALA A 77 -7.14 -3.96 19.77
CA ALA A 77 -7.98 -5.16 19.72
C ALA A 77 -7.20 -6.41 19.28
N MET A 78 -6.20 -6.25 18.41
CA MET A 78 -5.38 -7.34 17.89
C MET A 78 -4.17 -7.73 18.77
N LYS A 79 -3.79 -6.91 19.77
CA LYS A 79 -2.62 -7.20 20.63
C LYS A 79 -2.69 -8.59 21.25
N ARG A 80 -3.85 -9.01 21.73
CA ARG A 80 -4.04 -10.31 22.39
C ARG A 80 -3.91 -11.51 21.43
N TYR A 81 -4.27 -11.31 20.16
CA TYR A 81 -4.11 -12.30 19.10
C TYR A 81 -2.64 -12.44 18.73
N TYR A 82 -1.98 -11.33 18.39
CA TYR A 82 -0.56 -11.34 18.03
C TYR A 82 0.35 -11.76 19.18
N GLY A 83 0.01 -11.40 20.43
CA GLY A 83 0.73 -11.86 21.62
C GLY A 83 0.73 -13.39 21.80
N ARG A 84 -0.19 -14.12 21.14
CA ARG A 84 -0.19 -15.59 21.09
C ARG A 84 0.37 -16.15 19.79
N ALA A 85 0.08 -15.52 18.66
CA ALA A 85 0.47 -16.01 17.35
C ALA A 85 1.97 -15.81 17.04
N VAL A 86 2.53 -14.67 17.45
CA VAL A 86 3.94 -14.34 17.17
C VAL A 86 4.91 -15.32 17.85
N PRO A 87 4.74 -15.69 19.14
CA PRO A 87 5.61 -16.68 19.79
C PRO A 87 5.63 -18.07 19.12
N LEU A 88 4.62 -18.44 18.33
CA LEU A 88 4.60 -19.71 17.59
C LEU A 88 5.58 -19.73 16.40
N HIS A 89 6.09 -18.56 15.99
CA HIS A 89 7.06 -18.42 14.89
C HIS A 89 8.47 -18.32 15.46
N THR A 90 8.94 -19.42 16.05
CA THR A 90 10.20 -19.47 16.81
C THR A 90 11.45 -19.27 15.95
N GLY A 91 11.35 -19.46 14.62
CA GLY A 91 12.50 -19.48 13.73
C GLY A 91 13.33 -20.78 13.81
N ILE A 92 12.93 -21.75 14.64
CA ILE A 92 13.62 -23.04 14.80
C ILE A 92 13.04 -24.03 13.79
N LEU A 93 13.87 -24.54 12.87
CA LEU A 93 13.44 -25.45 11.80
C LEU A 93 12.63 -26.64 12.31
N THR A 94 13.05 -27.25 13.43
CA THR A 94 12.38 -28.40 14.04
C THR A 94 10.92 -28.13 14.38
N ASP A 95 10.59 -26.93 14.86
CA ASP A 95 9.22 -26.56 15.21
C ASP A 95 8.33 -26.52 13.96
N TYR A 96 8.86 -26.02 12.83
CA TYR A 96 8.13 -26.02 11.55
C TYR A 96 7.96 -27.42 10.96
N VAL A 97 8.97 -28.29 11.09
CA VAL A 97 8.85 -29.70 10.68
C VAL A 97 7.77 -30.40 11.51
N LEU A 98 7.70 -30.12 12.81
CA LEU A 98 6.65 -30.64 13.68
C LEU A 98 5.25 -30.14 13.26
N TRP A 99 5.10 -28.84 12.99
CA TRP A 99 3.84 -28.29 12.47
C TRP A 99 3.41 -28.96 11.16
N TYR A 100 4.35 -29.16 10.23
CA TYR A 100 4.08 -29.82 8.95
C TYR A 100 3.60 -31.26 9.13
N ILE A 101 4.29 -32.04 9.96
CA ILE A 101 3.89 -33.43 10.26
C ILE A 101 2.51 -33.45 10.94
N GLY A 102 2.23 -32.52 11.86
CA GLY A 102 0.93 -32.41 12.53
C GLY A 102 -0.21 -32.13 11.57
N VAL A 103 -0.03 -31.18 10.64
CA VAL A 103 -1.03 -30.87 9.60
C VAL A 103 -1.21 -32.05 8.65
N LEU A 104 -0.13 -32.73 8.27
CA LEU A 104 -0.18 -33.92 7.41
C LEU A 104 -0.95 -35.06 8.08
N ALA A 105 -0.68 -35.34 9.35
CA ALA A 105 -1.40 -36.35 10.13
C ALA A 105 -2.89 -36.02 10.22
N LEU A 106 -3.24 -34.76 10.51
CA LEU A 106 -4.62 -34.30 10.53
C LEU A 106 -5.30 -34.49 9.17
N ALA A 107 -4.61 -34.16 8.06
CA ALA A 107 -5.14 -34.33 6.71
C ALA A 107 -5.41 -35.81 6.37
N ILE A 108 -4.51 -36.73 6.76
CA ILE A 108 -4.68 -38.17 6.53
C ILE A 108 -5.89 -38.70 7.31
N ILE A 109 -6.07 -38.27 8.57
CA ILE A 109 -7.24 -38.62 9.39
C ILE A 109 -8.52 -38.09 8.74
N MET A 110 -8.54 -36.82 8.35
CA MET A 110 -9.69 -36.19 7.70
C MET A 110 -10.06 -36.83 6.36
N ALA A 111 -9.07 -37.33 5.62
CA ALA A 111 -9.28 -38.04 4.37
C ALA A 111 -9.78 -39.49 4.55
N GLY A 112 -9.85 -40.00 5.78
CA GLY A 112 -10.28 -41.37 6.08
C GLY A 112 -9.30 -42.43 5.59
N VAL A 113 -8.02 -42.05 5.45
CA VAL A 113 -6.94 -42.96 5.02
C VAL A 113 -6.32 -43.68 6.23
N LEU A 114 -6.75 -43.34 7.45
CA LEU A 114 -6.46 -44.00 8.73
C LEU A 114 -7.75 -44.29 9.50
#